data_AF-A0A953QHW9-F1
#
_entry.id   AF-A0A953QHW9-F1
#
_cell.length_a   1.000
_cell.length_b   1.000
_cell.length_c   1.000
_cell.angle_alpha   90.00
_cell.angle_beta   90.00
_cell.angle_gamma   90.00
#
_symmetry.space_group_name_H-M   'P 1'
#
loop_
_entity.id
_entity.type
_entity.pdbx_description
1 polymer ?
#
loop_
_entity_poly.entity_id
_entity_poly.type
_entity_poly.pdbx_seq_one_letter_code
_entity_poly.pdbx_strand_id
1 'polypeptide(L)'
;GVAWLALGALLFELGLRDLPKHLRWFSYVVSKLGALHVLWFHVVLVHKGSGRVEWVCLAIASAISYATSARVFRTERIGERERGWVRDGFAAAGIVFGMTLGWLVLPAPIVALAWAAMSLVVLELGFECSLVRFRAMGNVIAAAAFTRLFLANFTDLGDTLHVSHRVFTVVPVLLSEYYVWRRYRDIQTAAWERAWVRLYLYAPAVLAVVLIRFELGRSLAVVGWALVGLALYREGLRRAIADLRWQSYAIAILAFWRAWNTNFYIPDSLGGIRARVLTGAFVIACLYCAQLISPRQAIERYARTFYSLLASVLLAALLFYEVSGGVLTVAWGLEGLALLGVGFPLRDRMQRLSGLFLFLVCVLKLFLYDLRQLETVNRIISFIVLGVILVGVSWMYTRFRDRIQRYL
;
A
#
# COMPACT_ATOMS: atom_id res chain seq x y z
N GLY A 1 27.31 32.28 -0.66
CA GLY A 1 26.81 31.02 -1.26
C GLY A 1 26.79 31.06 -2.78
N VAL A 2 25.75 31.63 -3.38
CA VAL A 2 25.50 31.58 -4.84
C VAL A 2 26.65 32.13 -5.69
N ALA A 3 27.23 33.27 -5.30
CA ALA A 3 28.38 33.85 -6.00
C ALA A 3 29.58 32.88 -6.06
N TRP A 4 29.78 32.07 -5.01
CA TRP A 4 30.85 31.06 -4.98
C TRP A 4 30.50 29.88 -5.89
N LEU A 5 29.24 29.48 -5.98
CA LEU A 5 28.81 28.47 -6.98
C LEU A 5 29.04 28.98 -8.41
N ALA A 6 28.73 30.25 -8.69
CA ALA A 6 28.95 30.86 -9.99
C ALA A 6 30.46 30.93 -10.33
N LEU A 7 31.28 31.38 -9.39
CA LEU A 7 32.74 31.39 -9.54
C LEU A 7 33.28 29.97 -9.76
N GLY A 8 32.79 29.00 -8.99
CA GLY A 8 33.14 27.60 -9.14
C GLY A 8 32.81 27.07 -10.54
N ALA A 9 31.62 27.33 -11.05
CA ALA A 9 31.22 26.94 -12.41
C ALA A 9 32.07 27.63 -13.49
N LEU A 10 32.42 28.92 -13.32
CA LEU A 10 33.31 29.64 -14.22
C LEU A 10 34.71 29.00 -14.25
N LEU A 11 35.29 28.74 -13.07
CA LEU A 11 36.59 28.08 -12.94
C LEU A 11 36.58 26.67 -13.54
N PHE A 12 35.44 25.96 -13.45
CA PHE A 12 35.27 24.66 -14.07
C PHE A 12 35.38 24.77 -15.59
N GLU A 13 34.66 25.72 -16.20
CA GLU A 13 34.68 25.90 -17.65
C GLU A 13 36.03 26.40 -18.18
N LEU A 14 36.69 27.29 -17.44
CA LEU A 14 38.06 27.69 -17.76
C LEU A 14 38.99 26.48 -17.71
N GLY A 15 38.89 25.66 -16.66
CA GLY A 15 39.68 24.44 -16.53
C GLY A 15 39.36 23.35 -17.56
N LEU A 16 38.22 23.42 -18.25
CA LEU A 16 37.89 22.57 -19.40
C LEU A 16 38.50 23.09 -20.73
N ARG A 17 38.92 24.35 -20.81
CA ARG A 17 39.42 25.01 -22.03
C ARG A 17 40.93 25.28 -21.93
N ASP A 18 41.80 24.35 -22.34
CA ASP A 18 43.27 24.47 -22.55
C ASP A 18 44.12 25.25 -21.52
N LEU A 19 43.52 25.64 -20.39
CA LEU A 19 44.10 26.36 -19.28
C LEU A 19 44.58 25.36 -18.21
N PRO A 20 45.36 25.82 -17.21
CA PRO A 20 45.94 24.93 -16.22
C PRO A 20 44.89 24.07 -15.52
N LYS A 21 45.14 22.75 -15.48
CA LYS A 21 44.26 21.76 -14.83
C LYS A 21 43.95 22.09 -13.36
N HIS A 22 44.81 22.86 -12.69
CA HIS A 22 44.62 23.35 -11.33
C HIS A 22 43.33 24.18 -11.15
N LEU A 23 42.88 24.91 -12.17
CA LEU A 23 41.63 25.66 -12.12
C LEU A 23 40.41 24.77 -11.85
N ARG A 24 40.43 23.52 -12.34
CA ARG A 24 39.37 22.54 -12.05
C ARG A 24 39.37 22.13 -10.57
N TRP A 25 40.54 21.93 -9.98
CA TRP A 25 40.63 21.61 -8.55
C TRP A 25 40.10 22.75 -7.67
N PHE A 26 40.47 24.00 -7.99
CA PHE A 26 39.92 25.17 -7.31
C PHE A 26 38.41 25.29 -7.49
N SER A 27 37.90 25.01 -8.69
CA SER A 27 36.46 24.96 -8.95
C SER A 27 35.73 24.03 -7.98
N TYR A 28 36.24 22.82 -7.74
CA TYR A 28 35.59 21.85 -6.86
C TYR A 28 35.54 22.33 -5.42
N VAL A 29 36.62 22.92 -4.92
CA VAL A 29 36.68 23.47 -3.55
C VAL A 29 35.70 24.63 -3.40
N VAL A 30 35.78 25.60 -4.31
CA VAL A 30 34.93 26.81 -4.27
C VAL A 30 33.45 26.45 -4.42
N SER A 31 33.12 25.52 -5.33
CA SER A 31 31.75 25.03 -5.52
C SER A 31 31.23 24.30 -4.29
N LYS A 32 32.04 23.45 -3.65
CA LYS A 32 31.65 22.74 -2.44
C LYS A 32 31.37 23.69 -1.28
N LEU A 33 32.23 24.68 -1.06
CA LEU A 33 32.02 25.69 -0.03
C LEU A 33 30.78 26.55 -0.33
N GLY A 34 30.60 26.94 -1.59
CA GLY A 34 29.40 27.63 -2.05
C GLY A 34 28.13 26.84 -1.80
N ALA A 35 28.13 25.55 -2.13
CA ALA A 35 27.01 24.63 -1.92
C ALA A 35 26.70 24.43 -0.42
N LEU A 36 27.71 24.20 0.42
CA LEU A 36 27.54 24.06 1.88
C LEU A 36 26.95 25.32 2.49
N HIS A 37 27.38 26.49 2.04
CA HIS A 37 26.82 27.76 2.49
C HIS A 37 25.36 27.92 2.06
N VAL A 38 24.99 27.58 0.81
CA VAL A 38 23.59 27.63 0.38
C VAL A 38 22.75 26.62 1.17
N LEU A 39 23.27 25.42 1.39
CA LEU A 39 22.59 24.37 2.14
C LEU A 39 22.31 24.81 3.58
N TRP A 40 23.29 25.37 4.28
CA TRP A 40 23.09 25.82 5.66
C TRP A 40 22.04 26.93 5.76
N PHE A 41 22.24 28.02 5.03
CA PHE A 41 21.41 29.22 5.21
C PHE A 41 20.07 29.19 4.47
N HIS A 42 19.96 28.45 3.38
CA HIS A 42 18.76 28.45 2.53
C HIS A 42 18.06 27.10 2.43
N VAL A 43 18.60 26.04 3.02
CA VAL A 43 17.91 24.74 3.12
C VAL A 43 17.61 24.37 4.57
N VAL A 44 18.60 24.48 5.46
CA VAL A 44 18.42 24.08 6.87
C VAL A 44 17.68 25.15 7.68
N LEU A 45 18.06 26.42 7.54
CA LEU A 45 17.49 27.51 8.34
C LEU A 45 16.23 28.13 7.73
N VAL A 46 15.81 27.68 6.56
CA VAL A 46 14.67 28.27 5.86
C VAL A 46 13.34 27.73 6.40
N HIS A 47 12.30 28.56 6.39
CA HIS A 47 10.96 28.16 6.81
C HIS A 47 9.90 28.57 5.77
N LYS A 48 8.71 27.97 5.85
CA LYS A 48 7.60 28.40 4.98
C LYS A 48 7.28 29.86 5.29
N GLY A 49 7.20 30.70 4.26
CA GLY A 49 7.03 32.14 4.41
C GLY A 49 8.34 32.96 4.42
N SER A 50 9.51 32.32 4.32
CA SER A 50 10.77 33.03 4.05
C SER A 50 10.68 33.86 2.76
N GLY A 51 11.47 34.94 2.72
CA GLY A 51 11.35 36.02 1.73
C GLY A 51 11.73 35.63 0.30
N ARG A 52 11.63 36.61 -0.61
CA ARG A 52 11.98 36.43 -2.03
C ARG A 52 13.46 36.14 -2.26
N VAL A 53 14.34 36.57 -1.35
CA VAL A 53 15.79 36.41 -1.49
C VAL A 53 16.16 34.93 -1.44
N GLU A 54 15.54 34.17 -0.54
CA GLU A 54 15.74 32.75 -0.36
C GLU A 54 15.33 31.97 -1.62
N TRP A 55 14.22 32.36 -2.26
CA TRP A 55 13.74 31.74 -3.49
C TRP A 55 14.73 31.98 -4.64
N VAL A 56 15.18 33.23 -4.80
CA VAL A 56 16.13 33.61 -5.86
C VAL A 56 17.47 32.89 -5.66
N CYS A 57 17.97 32.85 -4.42
CA CYS A 57 19.22 32.16 -4.10
C CYS A 57 19.16 30.67 -4.43
N LEU A 58 18.08 29.98 -4.04
CA LEU A 58 17.89 28.56 -4.33
C LEU A 58 17.68 28.29 -5.82
N ALA A 59 16.95 29.16 -6.53
CA ALA A 59 16.75 29.05 -7.97
C ALA A 59 18.07 29.16 -8.74
N ILE A 60 18.88 30.18 -8.43
CA ILE A 60 20.18 30.35 -9.09
C ILE A 60 21.13 29.21 -8.71
N ALA A 61 21.18 28.82 -7.44
CA ALA A 61 22.02 27.70 -7.00
C ALA A 61 21.64 26.38 -7.70
N SER A 62 20.35 26.07 -7.76
CA SER A 62 19.82 24.88 -8.45
C SER A 62 20.16 24.92 -9.94
N ALA A 63 19.95 26.07 -10.61
CA ALA A 63 20.25 26.25 -12.03
C ALA A 63 21.75 26.06 -12.33
N ILE A 64 22.65 26.68 -11.55
CA ILE A 64 24.10 26.52 -11.71
C ILE A 64 24.51 25.05 -11.50
N SER A 65 23.98 24.41 -10.47
CA SER A 65 24.25 23.01 -10.18
C SER A 65 23.80 22.08 -11.31
N TYR A 66 22.58 22.24 -11.83
CA TYR A 66 22.10 21.44 -12.95
C TYR A 66 22.85 21.74 -14.25
N ALA A 67 23.14 23.00 -14.55
CA ALA A 67 23.92 23.40 -15.72
C ALA A 67 25.32 22.77 -15.70
N THR A 68 25.98 22.78 -14.54
CA THR A 68 27.31 22.18 -14.38
C THR A 68 27.25 20.66 -14.53
N SER A 69 26.25 20.00 -13.93
CA SER A 69 26.05 18.55 -14.10
C SER A 69 25.78 18.17 -15.57
N ALA A 70 24.89 18.91 -16.25
CA ALA A 70 24.59 18.71 -17.67
C ALA A 70 25.80 18.98 -18.58
N ARG A 71 26.65 19.95 -18.22
CA ARG A 71 27.90 20.21 -18.93
C ARG A 71 28.87 19.05 -18.82
N VAL A 72 28.97 18.44 -17.64
CA VAL A 72 29.82 17.27 -17.36
C VAL A 72 29.33 16.04 -18.14
N PHE A 73 28.02 15.87 -18.33
CA PHE A 73 27.47 14.81 -19.19
C PHE A 73 28.00 14.84 -20.62
N ARG A 74 28.23 16.03 -21.18
CA ARG A 74 28.64 16.21 -22.58
C ARG A 74 30.14 16.27 -22.80
N THR A 75 30.94 16.27 -21.73
CA THR A 75 32.39 16.55 -21.83
C THR A 75 33.21 15.27 -21.78
N GLU A 76 34.03 15.05 -22.80
CA GLU A 76 35.01 13.95 -22.85
C GLU A 76 36.39 14.36 -22.34
N ARG A 77 36.58 15.65 -22.01
CA ARG A 77 37.87 16.27 -21.62
C ARG A 77 38.35 15.90 -20.21
N ILE A 78 37.56 15.15 -19.45
CA ILE A 78 37.87 14.71 -18.09
C ILE A 78 37.72 13.20 -17.98
N GLY A 79 38.54 12.58 -17.12
CA GLY A 79 38.54 11.13 -16.95
C GLY A 79 37.21 10.62 -16.39
N GLU A 80 36.85 9.38 -16.72
CA GLU A 80 35.56 8.75 -16.34
C GLU A 80 35.24 8.86 -14.85
N ARG A 81 36.23 8.59 -14.00
CA ARG A 81 36.07 8.68 -12.54
C ARG A 81 35.73 10.10 -12.10
N GLU A 82 36.45 11.09 -12.64
CA GLU A 82 36.24 12.52 -12.36
C GLU A 82 34.85 12.96 -12.84
N ARG A 83 34.49 12.59 -14.07
CA ARG A 83 33.18 12.86 -14.66
C ARG A 83 32.04 12.36 -13.79
N GLY A 84 32.16 11.13 -13.29
CA GLY A 84 31.15 10.51 -12.43
C GLY A 84 30.88 11.33 -11.17
N TRP A 85 31.90 11.51 -10.29
CA TRP A 85 31.65 12.16 -9.01
C TRP A 85 31.31 13.65 -9.12
N VAL A 86 31.85 14.36 -10.12
CA VAL A 86 31.51 15.78 -10.36
C VAL A 86 30.05 15.90 -10.82
N ARG A 87 29.64 15.14 -11.84
CA ARG A 87 28.25 15.14 -12.33
C ARG A 87 27.27 14.82 -11.22
N ASP A 88 27.53 13.76 -10.48
CA ASP A 88 26.63 13.26 -9.44
C ASP A 88 26.57 14.23 -8.25
N GLY A 89 27.69 14.83 -7.86
CA GLY A 89 27.74 15.82 -6.76
C GLY A 89 26.96 17.08 -7.09
N PHE A 90 27.14 17.63 -8.30
CA PHE A 90 26.37 18.79 -8.75
C PHE A 90 24.89 18.46 -8.96
N ALA A 91 24.55 17.28 -9.48
CA ALA A 91 23.16 16.85 -9.61
C ALA A 91 22.47 16.76 -8.23
N ALA A 92 23.13 16.13 -7.24
CA ALA A 92 22.62 16.01 -5.88
C ALA A 92 22.38 17.39 -5.23
N ALA A 93 23.31 18.33 -5.37
CA ALA A 93 23.14 19.69 -4.89
C ALA A 93 21.94 20.38 -5.57
N GLY A 94 21.84 20.27 -6.91
CA GLY A 94 20.74 20.81 -7.69
C GLY A 94 19.37 20.28 -7.26
N ILE A 95 19.28 18.97 -6.99
CA ILE A 95 18.09 18.28 -6.47
C ILE A 95 17.69 18.84 -5.10
N VAL A 96 18.61 18.93 -4.14
CA VAL A 96 18.29 19.43 -2.79
C VAL A 96 17.81 20.88 -2.85
N PHE A 97 18.48 21.74 -3.62
CA PHE A 97 18.06 23.13 -3.80
C PHE A 97 16.71 23.23 -4.52
N GLY A 98 16.49 22.43 -5.56
CA GLY A 98 15.24 22.39 -6.31
C GLY A 98 14.06 21.89 -5.48
N MET A 99 14.25 20.84 -4.66
CA MET A 99 13.22 20.35 -3.73
C MET A 99 12.81 21.42 -2.73
N THR A 100 13.80 22.09 -2.15
CA THR A 100 13.58 23.14 -1.14
C THR A 100 12.88 24.34 -1.76
N LEU A 101 13.31 24.77 -2.96
CA LEU A 101 12.66 25.83 -3.71
C LEU A 101 11.20 25.50 -4.01
N GLY A 102 10.93 24.27 -4.49
CA GLY A 102 9.57 23.79 -4.73
C GLY A 102 8.71 23.82 -3.48
N TRP A 103 9.25 23.39 -2.33
CA TRP A 103 8.54 23.48 -1.05
C TRP A 103 8.23 24.92 -0.62
N LEU A 104 9.15 25.86 -0.84
CA LEU A 104 8.96 27.26 -0.49
C LEU A 104 7.92 27.94 -1.36
N VAL A 105 8.02 27.78 -2.68
CA VAL A 105 7.22 28.53 -3.66
C VAL A 105 5.85 27.91 -3.88
N LEU A 106 5.74 26.57 -3.92
CA LEU A 106 4.50 25.91 -4.28
C LEU A 106 3.49 25.86 -3.11
N PRO A 107 2.18 25.84 -3.41
CA PRO A 107 1.14 25.50 -2.45
C PRO A 107 1.38 24.13 -1.82
N ALA A 108 1.03 23.97 -0.53
CA ALA A 108 1.29 22.76 0.24
C ALA A 108 0.82 21.45 -0.43
N PRO A 109 -0.36 21.38 -1.09
CA PRO A 109 -0.82 20.16 -1.75
C PRO A 109 0.02 19.76 -2.97
N ILE A 110 0.58 20.75 -3.68
CA ILE A 110 1.28 20.56 -4.96
C ILE A 110 2.73 20.10 -4.76
N VAL A 111 3.33 20.38 -3.59
CA VAL A 111 4.73 20.03 -3.31
C VAL A 111 5.04 18.55 -3.55
N ALA A 112 4.17 17.64 -3.08
CA ALA A 112 4.35 16.21 -3.27
C ALA A 112 4.34 15.81 -4.76
N LEU A 113 3.45 16.42 -5.54
CA LEU A 113 3.38 16.20 -6.99
C LEU A 113 4.63 16.71 -7.71
N ALA A 114 5.12 17.89 -7.33
CA ALA A 114 6.33 18.46 -7.91
C ALA A 114 7.57 17.61 -7.61
N TRP A 115 7.69 17.11 -6.38
CA TRP A 115 8.77 16.18 -6.02
C TRP A 115 8.64 14.84 -6.73
N ALA A 116 7.43 14.28 -6.87
CA ALA A 116 7.21 13.06 -7.65
C ALA A 116 7.58 13.24 -9.13
N ALA A 117 7.19 14.37 -9.75
CA ALA A 117 7.56 14.69 -11.12
C ALA A 117 9.08 14.83 -11.28
N MET A 118 9.75 15.50 -10.35
CA MET A 118 11.21 15.61 -10.36
C MET A 118 11.90 14.26 -10.14
N SER A 119 11.36 13.40 -9.27
CA SER A 119 11.83 12.02 -9.09
C SER A 119 11.77 11.25 -10.41
N LEU A 120 10.62 11.29 -11.12
CA LEU A 120 10.46 10.64 -12.42
C LEU A 120 11.50 11.11 -13.44
N VAL A 121 11.73 12.42 -13.54
CA VAL A 121 12.76 12.97 -14.46
C VAL A 121 14.15 12.42 -14.12
N VAL A 122 14.53 12.42 -12.84
CA VAL A 122 15.85 11.93 -12.40
C VAL A 122 15.97 10.41 -12.60
N LEU A 123 14.90 9.65 -12.36
CA LEU A 123 14.84 8.20 -12.57
C LEU A 123 14.96 7.85 -14.05
N GLU A 124 14.20 8.51 -14.93
CA GLU A 124 14.28 8.26 -16.37
C GLU A 124 15.67 8.58 -16.92
N LEU A 125 16.30 9.68 -16.50
CA LEU A 125 17.71 9.93 -16.83
C LEU A 125 18.64 8.83 -16.30
N GLY A 126 18.35 8.27 -15.12
CA GLY A 126 19.07 7.15 -14.55
C GLY A 126 18.87 5.82 -15.29
N PHE A 127 17.71 5.63 -15.93
CA PHE A 127 17.41 4.48 -16.78
C PHE A 127 18.07 4.63 -18.15
N GLU A 128 17.79 5.72 -18.87
CA GLU A 128 18.27 5.98 -20.23
C GLU A 128 19.80 6.06 -20.30
N CYS A 129 20.44 6.74 -19.35
CA CYS A 129 21.90 6.85 -19.31
C CYS A 129 22.58 5.72 -18.49
N SER A 130 21.84 4.71 -18.04
CA SER A 130 22.35 3.61 -17.20
C SER A 130 23.10 4.06 -15.93
N LEU A 131 22.67 5.18 -15.32
CA LEU A 131 23.33 5.79 -14.17
C LEU A 131 22.72 5.35 -12.85
N VAL A 132 23.39 4.39 -12.20
CA VAL A 132 22.95 3.82 -10.91
C VAL A 132 22.74 4.89 -9.82
N ARG A 133 23.61 5.89 -9.73
CA ARG A 133 23.52 6.95 -8.72
C ARG A 133 22.37 7.92 -8.96
N PHE A 134 22.02 8.20 -10.22
CA PHE A 134 20.83 8.98 -10.54
C PHE A 134 19.57 8.22 -10.14
N ARG A 135 19.53 6.90 -10.38
CA ARG A 135 18.43 6.07 -9.90
C ARG A 135 18.30 6.10 -8.37
N ALA A 136 19.41 6.03 -7.65
CA ALA A 136 19.40 6.18 -6.19
C ALA A 136 18.85 7.54 -5.74
N MET A 137 19.29 8.65 -6.36
CA MET A 137 18.78 9.99 -6.06
C MET A 137 17.29 10.10 -6.35
N GLY A 138 16.85 9.58 -7.50
CA GLY A 138 15.45 9.50 -7.89
C GLY A 138 14.58 8.76 -6.86
N ASN A 139 15.06 7.62 -6.36
CA ASN A 139 14.37 6.85 -5.32
C ASN A 139 14.25 7.59 -4.00
N VAL A 140 15.28 8.36 -3.60
CA VAL A 140 15.23 9.20 -2.39
C VAL A 140 14.18 10.31 -2.54
N ILE A 141 14.08 10.92 -3.73
CA ILE A 141 13.06 11.94 -4.01
C ILE A 141 11.66 11.30 -4.00
N ALA A 142 11.47 10.11 -4.59
CA ALA A 142 10.20 9.38 -4.56
C ALA A 142 9.78 9.09 -3.11
N ALA A 143 10.69 8.59 -2.28
CA ALA A 143 10.43 8.34 -0.86
C ALA A 143 10.05 9.63 -0.10
N ALA A 144 10.68 10.76 -0.43
CA ALA A 144 10.30 12.06 0.14
C ALA A 144 8.90 12.50 -0.32
N ALA A 145 8.56 12.34 -1.60
CA ALA A 145 7.23 12.64 -2.13
C ALA A 145 6.15 11.75 -1.48
N PHE A 146 6.40 10.45 -1.38
CA PHE A 146 5.54 9.49 -0.67
C PHE A 146 5.32 9.91 0.78
N THR A 147 6.40 10.19 1.52
CA THR A 147 6.32 10.60 2.94
C THR A 147 5.55 11.91 3.09
N ARG A 148 5.75 12.85 2.16
CA ARG A 148 5.10 14.16 2.17
C ARG A 148 3.57 14.07 2.07
N LEU A 149 3.03 13.04 1.40
CA LEU A 149 1.59 12.82 1.33
C LEU A 149 0.96 12.62 2.72
N PHE A 150 1.64 11.89 3.61
CA PHE A 150 1.22 11.65 4.99
C PHE A 150 1.27 12.90 5.86
N LEU A 151 2.19 13.81 5.56
CA LEU A 151 2.41 15.00 6.38
C LEU A 151 1.45 16.14 6.07
N ALA A 152 0.96 16.29 4.83
CA ALA A 152 -0.03 17.34 4.56
C ALA A 152 -1.05 17.10 3.45
N ASN A 153 -1.00 16.00 2.69
CA ASN A 153 -1.98 15.78 1.62
C ASN A 153 -3.19 15.01 2.12
N PHE A 154 -2.99 13.96 2.92
CA PHE A 154 -4.12 13.18 3.45
C PHE A 154 -5.00 13.96 4.42
N THR A 155 -4.46 14.97 5.09
CA THR A 155 -5.20 15.85 6.01
C THR A 155 -5.83 17.06 5.30
N ASP A 156 -5.57 17.28 4.01
CA ASP A 156 -6.22 18.33 3.24
C ASP A 156 -7.72 18.03 3.09
N LEU A 157 -8.54 19.04 3.29
CA LEU A 157 -10.02 18.97 3.22
C LEU A 157 -10.57 19.69 1.99
N GLY A 158 -9.72 20.36 1.20
CA GLY A 158 -10.15 21.06 0.00
C GLY A 158 -10.57 20.11 -1.13
N ASP A 159 -11.39 20.64 -2.01
CA ASP A 159 -11.80 20.02 -3.26
C ASP A 159 -11.69 21.00 -4.44
N THR A 160 -11.54 20.46 -5.63
CA THR A 160 -11.57 21.21 -6.89
C THR A 160 -12.42 20.42 -7.87
N LEU A 161 -13.37 21.06 -8.57
CA LEU A 161 -14.26 20.35 -9.52
C LEU A 161 -14.93 19.08 -8.91
N HIS A 162 -15.34 19.14 -7.64
CA HIS A 162 -15.93 18.03 -6.88
C HIS A 162 -15.04 16.79 -6.70
N VAL A 163 -13.72 16.94 -6.89
CA VAL A 163 -12.74 15.90 -6.60
C VAL A 163 -11.86 16.39 -5.46
N SER A 164 -11.70 15.56 -4.43
CA SER A 164 -10.90 15.92 -3.26
C SER A 164 -9.44 16.17 -3.66
N HIS A 165 -8.79 17.13 -3.01
CA HIS A 165 -7.37 17.37 -3.21
C HIS A 165 -6.52 16.13 -2.88
N ARG A 166 -7.00 15.26 -2.00
CA ARG A 166 -6.37 13.96 -1.69
C ARG A 166 -6.32 13.08 -2.93
N VAL A 167 -7.44 12.93 -3.65
CA VAL A 167 -7.48 12.16 -4.90
C VAL A 167 -6.55 12.78 -5.94
N PHE A 168 -6.62 14.11 -6.13
CA PHE A 168 -5.75 14.81 -7.09
C PHE A 168 -4.26 14.69 -6.81
N THR A 169 -3.87 14.53 -5.56
CA THR A 169 -2.45 14.51 -5.19
C THR A 169 -1.92 13.11 -4.97
N VAL A 170 -2.70 12.22 -4.35
CA VAL A 170 -2.27 10.85 -4.01
C VAL A 170 -2.30 9.94 -5.23
N VAL A 171 -3.32 10.04 -6.10
CA VAL A 171 -3.46 9.15 -7.26
C VAL A 171 -2.29 9.31 -8.26
N PRO A 172 -1.87 10.52 -8.65
CA PRO A 172 -0.72 10.65 -9.54
C PRO A 172 0.59 10.12 -8.95
N VAL A 173 0.83 10.32 -7.65
CA VAL A 173 1.99 9.74 -6.97
C VAL A 173 1.89 8.22 -6.98
N LEU A 174 0.75 7.65 -6.60
CA LEU A 174 0.48 6.20 -6.66
C LEU A 174 0.76 5.62 -8.06
N LEU A 175 0.32 6.30 -9.12
CA LEU A 175 0.57 5.88 -10.51
C LEU A 175 2.06 5.98 -10.89
N SER A 176 2.76 7.02 -10.41
CA SER A 176 4.20 7.19 -10.63
C SER A 176 5.01 6.04 -10.01
N GLU A 177 4.63 5.57 -8.82
CA GLU A 177 5.29 4.44 -8.16
C GLU A 177 5.14 3.14 -8.97
N TYR A 178 3.94 2.84 -9.48
CA TYR A 178 3.73 1.69 -10.37
C TYR A 178 4.47 1.82 -11.71
N TYR A 179 4.55 3.04 -12.26
CA TYR A 179 5.33 3.30 -13.47
C TYR A 179 6.81 2.99 -13.24
N VAL A 180 7.39 3.50 -12.15
CA VAL A 180 8.80 3.24 -11.80
C VAL A 180 9.05 1.76 -11.55
N TRP A 181 8.14 1.06 -10.85
CA TRP A 181 8.23 -0.39 -10.70
C TRP A 181 8.29 -1.11 -12.05
N ARG A 182 7.48 -0.71 -13.02
CA ARG A 182 7.49 -1.28 -14.37
C ARG A 182 8.83 -1.04 -15.05
N ARG A 183 9.36 0.18 -15.00
CA ARG A 183 10.67 0.51 -15.59
C ARG A 183 11.80 -0.33 -15.01
N TYR A 184 11.78 -0.56 -13.71
CA TYR A 184 12.77 -1.42 -13.04
C TYR A 184 12.70 -2.89 -13.45
N ARG A 185 11.55 -3.40 -13.92
CA ARG A 185 11.42 -4.78 -14.40
C ARG A 185 12.10 -5.02 -15.74
N ASP A 186 12.28 -3.97 -16.53
CA ASP A 186 12.79 -4.06 -17.90
C ASP A 186 14.33 -3.97 -17.96
N ILE A 187 14.99 -3.78 -16.82
CA ILE A 187 16.44 -3.58 -16.74
C ILE A 187 17.12 -4.54 -15.76
N GLN A 188 18.43 -4.74 -15.94
CA GLN A 188 19.24 -5.46 -14.96
C GLN A 188 19.55 -4.56 -13.76
N THR A 189 19.01 -4.92 -12.60
CA THR A 189 19.17 -4.15 -11.35
C THR A 189 20.32 -4.66 -10.51
N ALA A 190 21.04 -3.76 -9.84
CA ALA A 190 22.00 -4.14 -8.81
C ALA A 190 21.31 -4.85 -7.63
N ALA A 191 22.07 -5.65 -6.86
CA ALA A 191 21.51 -6.45 -5.77
C ALA A 191 20.74 -5.63 -4.72
N TRP A 192 21.23 -4.42 -4.41
CA TRP A 192 20.61 -3.49 -3.47
C TRP A 192 19.43 -2.71 -4.08
N GLU A 193 19.37 -2.59 -5.41
CA GLU A 193 18.23 -1.98 -6.11
C GLU A 193 16.96 -2.84 -5.98
N ARG A 194 17.11 -4.16 -5.83
CA ARG A 194 15.99 -5.09 -5.64
C ARG A 194 15.10 -4.75 -4.44
N ALA A 195 15.68 -4.18 -3.38
CA ALA A 195 14.91 -3.72 -2.24
C ALA A 195 13.97 -2.57 -2.63
N TRP A 196 14.48 -1.59 -3.38
CA TRP A 196 13.69 -0.46 -3.90
C TRP A 196 12.57 -0.93 -4.83
N VAL A 197 12.84 -1.88 -5.73
CA VAL A 197 11.82 -2.41 -6.66
C VAL A 197 10.62 -2.98 -5.90
N ARG A 198 10.85 -3.68 -4.80
CA ARG A 198 9.75 -4.19 -3.96
C ARG A 198 8.97 -3.03 -3.35
N LEU A 199 9.64 -2.01 -2.81
CA LEU A 199 8.96 -0.86 -2.20
C LEU A 199 7.99 -0.16 -3.18
N TYR A 200 8.38 0.02 -4.44
CA TYR A 200 7.51 0.59 -5.48
C TYR A 200 6.24 -0.22 -5.76
N LEU A 201 6.22 -1.51 -5.38
CA LEU A 201 5.02 -2.34 -5.50
C LEU A 201 4.12 -2.23 -4.26
N TYR A 202 4.69 -2.07 -3.05
CA TYR A 202 3.93 -1.96 -1.80
C TYR A 202 3.46 -0.53 -1.50
N ALA A 203 4.22 0.50 -1.90
CA ALA A 203 3.86 1.91 -1.68
C ALA A 203 2.48 2.26 -2.26
N PRO A 204 2.14 1.89 -3.51
CA PRO A 204 0.79 2.11 -4.05
C PRO A 204 -0.34 1.48 -3.22
N ALA A 205 -0.14 0.27 -2.70
CA ALA A 205 -1.13 -0.41 -1.89
C ALA A 205 -1.37 0.32 -0.56
N VAL A 206 -0.31 0.81 0.08
CA VAL A 206 -0.41 1.64 1.28
C VAL A 206 -1.14 2.95 0.97
N LEU A 207 -0.77 3.64 -0.11
CA LEU A 207 -1.45 4.89 -0.52
C LEU A 207 -2.93 4.65 -0.81
N ALA A 208 -3.29 3.56 -1.49
CA ALA A 208 -4.68 3.21 -1.79
C ALA A 208 -5.49 2.95 -0.51
N VAL A 209 -4.95 2.15 0.42
CA VAL A 209 -5.60 1.86 1.71
C VAL A 209 -5.86 3.14 2.50
N VAL A 210 -4.86 4.01 2.58
CA VAL A 210 -4.98 5.26 3.34
C VAL A 210 -5.93 6.24 2.64
N LEU A 211 -5.83 6.39 1.31
CA LEU A 211 -6.74 7.23 0.53
C LEU A 211 -8.19 6.78 0.70
N ILE A 212 -8.48 5.50 0.55
CA ILE A 212 -9.83 4.94 0.74
C ILE A 212 -10.36 5.23 2.14
N ARG A 213 -9.50 5.19 3.16
CA ARG A 213 -9.89 5.51 4.54
C ARG A 213 -10.30 6.98 4.71
N PHE A 214 -9.63 7.89 4.02
CA PHE A 214 -9.93 9.31 4.07
C PHE A 214 -11.14 9.69 3.20
N GLU A 215 -11.32 9.05 2.05
CA GLU A 215 -12.43 9.31 1.13
C GLU A 215 -13.75 8.66 1.57
N LEU A 216 -13.72 7.38 1.95
CA LEU A 216 -14.93 6.61 2.31
C LEU A 216 -15.28 6.69 3.80
N GLY A 217 -14.55 7.52 4.56
CA GLY A 217 -14.85 7.79 5.96
C GLY A 217 -14.71 6.57 6.89
N ARG A 218 -15.46 6.57 8.00
CA ARG A 218 -15.30 5.56 9.06
C ARG A 218 -15.93 4.21 8.67
N SER A 219 -17.12 4.23 8.08
CA SER A 219 -17.95 3.05 7.80
C SER A 219 -17.56 2.36 6.48
N LEU A 220 -17.57 3.07 5.35
CA LEU A 220 -17.40 2.47 4.03
C LEU A 220 -15.93 2.12 3.68
N ALA A 221 -14.94 2.63 4.41
CA ALA A 221 -13.53 2.33 4.14
C ALA A 221 -13.20 0.83 4.09
N VAL A 222 -13.85 0.02 4.95
CA VAL A 222 -13.58 -1.43 4.99
C VAL A 222 -14.05 -2.15 3.72
N VAL A 223 -15.11 -1.64 3.09
CA VAL A 223 -15.62 -2.12 1.80
C VAL A 223 -14.60 -1.85 0.70
N GLY A 224 -14.10 -0.61 0.64
CA GLY A 224 -13.06 -0.24 -0.33
C GLY A 224 -11.77 -1.06 -0.16
N TRP A 225 -11.35 -1.31 1.08
CA TRP A 225 -10.19 -2.16 1.35
C TRP A 225 -10.41 -3.61 0.90
N ALA A 226 -11.58 -4.18 1.18
CA ALA A 226 -11.90 -5.55 0.73
C ALA A 226 -11.91 -5.66 -0.81
N LEU A 227 -12.43 -4.65 -1.50
CA LEU A 227 -12.40 -4.57 -2.97
C LEU A 227 -10.98 -4.47 -3.53
N VAL A 228 -10.14 -3.60 -2.95
CA VAL A 228 -8.74 -3.48 -3.36
C VAL A 228 -7.97 -4.77 -3.09
N GLY A 229 -8.14 -5.39 -1.93
CA GLY A 229 -7.55 -6.70 -1.62
C GLY A 229 -7.93 -7.74 -2.67
N LEU A 230 -9.23 -7.90 -2.94
CA LEU A 230 -9.73 -8.83 -3.96
C LEU A 230 -9.16 -8.54 -5.36
N ALA A 231 -9.09 -7.26 -5.76
CA ALA A 231 -8.53 -6.84 -7.03
C ALA A 231 -7.03 -7.18 -7.14
N LEU A 232 -6.25 -6.89 -6.09
CA LEU A 232 -4.82 -7.22 -6.02
C LEU A 232 -4.59 -8.72 -6.04
N TYR A 233 -5.42 -9.51 -5.37
CA TYR A 233 -5.34 -10.97 -5.41
C TYR A 233 -5.59 -11.50 -6.83
N ARG A 234 -6.68 -11.04 -7.46
CA ARG A 234 -7.04 -11.41 -8.83
C ARG A 234 -5.93 -11.03 -9.82
N GLU A 235 -5.34 -9.85 -9.67
CA GLU A 235 -4.26 -9.39 -10.54
C GLU A 235 -2.94 -10.11 -10.27
N GLY A 236 -2.64 -10.41 -9.01
CA GLY A 236 -1.50 -11.23 -8.60
C GLY A 236 -1.57 -12.65 -9.17
N LEU A 237 -2.76 -13.24 -9.23
CA LEU A 237 -2.99 -14.51 -9.92
C LEU A 237 -2.85 -14.37 -11.44
N ARG A 238 -3.50 -13.37 -12.06
CA ARG A 238 -3.46 -13.15 -13.52
C ARG A 238 -2.05 -12.91 -14.06
N ARG A 239 -1.22 -12.17 -13.33
CA ARG A 239 0.15 -11.82 -13.75
C ARG A 239 1.24 -12.70 -13.11
N ALA A 240 0.86 -13.69 -12.30
CA ALA A 240 1.77 -14.53 -11.51
C ALA A 240 2.76 -13.72 -10.63
N ILE A 241 2.32 -12.59 -10.05
CA ILE A 241 3.14 -11.73 -9.18
C ILE A 241 2.84 -12.06 -7.71
N ALA A 242 3.83 -12.63 -7.02
CA ALA A 242 3.67 -13.06 -5.63
C ALA A 242 3.38 -11.91 -4.66
N ASP A 243 4.07 -10.78 -4.80
CA ASP A 243 3.93 -9.63 -3.91
C ASP A 243 2.52 -9.02 -3.92
N LEU A 244 1.82 -8.99 -5.06
CA LEU A 244 0.43 -8.53 -5.13
C LEU A 244 -0.52 -9.43 -4.30
N ARG A 245 -0.22 -10.72 -4.22
CA ARG A 245 -0.98 -11.68 -3.41
C ARG A 245 -0.70 -11.48 -1.93
N TRP A 246 0.56 -11.24 -1.56
CA TRP A 246 0.95 -10.87 -0.20
C TRP A 246 0.28 -9.57 0.28
N GLN A 247 0.20 -8.56 -0.59
CA GLN A 247 -0.53 -7.33 -0.30
C GLN A 247 -2.01 -7.60 -0.04
N SER A 248 -2.65 -8.45 -0.84
CA SER A 248 -4.03 -8.84 -0.59
C SER A 248 -4.21 -9.54 0.76
N TYR A 249 -3.33 -10.45 1.16
CA TYR A 249 -3.42 -11.10 2.47
C TYR A 249 -3.33 -10.07 3.61
N ALA A 250 -2.40 -9.12 3.52
CA ALA A 250 -2.26 -8.07 4.52
C ALA A 250 -3.50 -7.17 4.59
N ILE A 251 -4.04 -6.76 3.43
CA ILE A 251 -5.26 -5.93 3.36
C ILE A 251 -6.49 -6.70 3.86
N ALA A 252 -6.57 -8.01 3.60
CA ALA A 252 -7.64 -8.86 4.12
C ALA A 252 -7.62 -8.96 5.65
N ILE A 253 -6.44 -9.09 6.27
CA ILE A 253 -6.29 -9.05 7.73
C ILE A 253 -6.71 -7.68 8.26
N LEU A 254 -6.28 -6.60 7.61
CA LEU A 254 -6.62 -5.24 8.00
C LEU A 254 -8.13 -4.98 7.90
N ALA A 255 -8.77 -5.44 6.83
CA ALA A 255 -10.21 -5.34 6.63
C ALA A 255 -10.99 -6.17 7.66
N PHE A 256 -10.57 -7.41 7.94
CA PHE A 256 -11.12 -8.26 8.99
C PHE A 256 -11.03 -7.57 10.37
N TRP A 257 -9.84 -7.11 10.73
CA TRP A 257 -9.59 -6.48 12.03
C TRP A 257 -10.43 -5.23 12.22
N ARG A 258 -10.52 -4.37 11.19
CA ARG A 258 -11.33 -3.15 11.22
C ARG A 258 -12.83 -3.45 11.21
N ALA A 259 -13.28 -4.46 10.47
CA ALA A 259 -14.67 -4.89 10.47
C ALA A 259 -15.11 -5.24 11.90
N TRP A 260 -14.34 -6.09 12.58
CA TRP A 260 -14.61 -6.48 13.95
C TRP A 260 -14.46 -5.31 14.95
N ASN A 261 -13.28 -4.68 15.04
CA ASN A 261 -13.00 -3.72 16.11
C ASN A 261 -13.66 -2.36 15.91
N THR A 262 -14.07 -2.01 14.70
CA THR A 262 -14.66 -0.71 14.41
C THR A 262 -16.08 -0.87 13.91
N ASN A 263 -16.29 -1.47 12.73
CA ASN A 263 -17.59 -1.41 12.04
C ASN A 263 -18.72 -2.08 12.81
N PHE A 264 -18.45 -3.20 13.48
CA PHE A 264 -19.48 -3.90 14.26
C PHE A 264 -19.96 -3.13 15.50
N TYR A 265 -19.22 -2.10 15.92
CA TYR A 265 -19.60 -1.23 17.03
C TYR A 265 -20.26 0.09 16.57
N ILE A 266 -20.21 0.42 15.28
CA ILE A 266 -20.78 1.67 14.78
C ILE A 266 -22.32 1.58 14.78
N PRO A 267 -23.05 2.58 15.31
CA PRO A 267 -24.51 2.61 15.31
C PRO A 267 -25.11 3.15 14.00
N ASP A 268 -24.28 3.59 13.05
CA ASP A 268 -24.68 4.15 11.76
C ASP A 268 -25.61 3.21 10.96
N SER A 269 -26.49 3.82 10.16
CA SER A 269 -27.30 3.14 9.15
C SER A 269 -27.15 3.82 7.80
N LEU A 270 -27.22 3.03 6.73
CA LEU A 270 -27.12 3.46 5.34
C LEU A 270 -28.37 2.98 4.62
N GLY A 271 -29.22 3.91 4.17
CA GLY A 271 -30.48 3.57 3.51
C GLY A 271 -31.44 2.73 4.37
N GLY A 272 -31.45 2.95 5.69
CA GLY A 272 -32.26 2.19 6.65
C GLY A 272 -31.67 0.83 7.06
N ILE A 273 -30.60 0.37 6.41
CA ILE A 273 -29.89 -0.87 6.78
C ILE A 273 -28.74 -0.52 7.73
N ARG A 274 -28.60 -1.26 8.82
CA ARG A 274 -27.48 -1.09 9.77
C ARG A 274 -26.14 -1.25 9.05
N ALA A 275 -25.27 -0.25 9.18
CA ALA A 275 -24.00 -0.20 8.44
C ALA A 275 -23.09 -1.39 8.77
N ARG A 276 -23.16 -1.94 9.99
CA ARG A 276 -22.42 -3.15 10.38
C ARG A 276 -22.78 -4.37 9.52
N VAL A 277 -24.06 -4.54 9.21
CA VAL A 277 -24.55 -5.67 8.42
C VAL A 277 -24.14 -5.48 6.98
N LEU A 278 -24.38 -4.29 6.43
CA LEU A 278 -24.05 -3.98 5.03
C LEU A 278 -22.54 -4.11 4.75
N THR A 279 -21.72 -3.43 5.54
CA THR A 279 -20.26 -3.43 5.36
C THR A 279 -19.64 -4.78 5.72
N GLY A 280 -20.11 -5.43 6.79
CA GLY A 280 -19.69 -6.77 7.19
C GLY A 280 -19.98 -7.82 6.11
N ALA A 281 -21.22 -7.87 5.61
CA ALA A 281 -21.62 -8.79 4.55
C ALA A 281 -20.79 -8.58 3.28
N PHE A 282 -20.48 -7.33 2.92
CA PHE A 282 -19.66 -7.04 1.74
C PHE A 282 -18.22 -7.53 1.89
N VAL A 283 -17.61 -7.33 3.08
CA VAL A 283 -16.26 -7.83 3.37
C VAL A 283 -16.23 -9.36 3.34
N ILE A 284 -17.21 -10.00 3.98
CA ILE A 284 -17.36 -11.47 3.99
C ILE A 284 -17.51 -12.00 2.56
N ALA A 285 -18.35 -11.36 1.73
CA ALA A 285 -18.52 -11.71 0.34
C ALA A 285 -17.21 -11.60 -0.45
N CYS A 286 -16.45 -10.51 -0.28
CA CYS A 286 -15.14 -10.35 -0.94
C CYS A 286 -14.14 -11.44 -0.53
N LEU A 287 -14.11 -11.83 0.75
CA LEU A 287 -13.25 -12.90 1.25
C LEU A 287 -13.65 -14.26 0.66
N TYR A 288 -14.95 -14.59 0.60
CA TYR A 288 -15.40 -15.81 -0.08
C TYR A 288 -15.14 -15.78 -1.58
N CYS A 289 -15.30 -14.62 -2.25
CA CYS A 289 -14.90 -14.47 -3.64
C CYS A 289 -13.40 -14.73 -3.85
N ALA A 290 -12.54 -14.20 -2.97
CA ALA A 290 -11.11 -14.47 -3.02
C ALA A 290 -10.81 -15.97 -2.86
N GLN A 291 -11.49 -16.65 -1.93
CA GLN A 291 -11.40 -18.10 -1.75
C GLN A 291 -11.80 -18.88 -3.02
N LEU A 292 -12.88 -18.47 -3.69
CA LEU A 292 -13.38 -19.17 -4.88
C LEU A 292 -12.44 -19.04 -6.08
N ILE A 293 -11.76 -17.90 -6.21
CA ILE A 293 -10.78 -17.65 -7.27
C ILE A 293 -9.42 -18.30 -6.94
N SER A 294 -9.13 -18.60 -5.67
CA SER A 294 -7.87 -19.24 -5.27
C SER A 294 -7.66 -20.62 -5.94
N PRO A 295 -6.50 -20.84 -6.60
CA PRO A 295 -6.20 -22.11 -7.26
C PRO A 295 -6.02 -23.27 -6.26
N ARG A 296 -6.46 -24.47 -6.65
CA ARG A 296 -6.50 -25.65 -5.76
C ARG A 296 -5.16 -26.42 -5.64
N GLN A 297 -4.28 -26.32 -6.63
CA GLN A 297 -3.08 -27.17 -6.75
C GLN A 297 -1.77 -26.36 -6.87
N ALA A 298 -1.80 -25.05 -6.62
CA ALA A 298 -0.62 -24.19 -6.76
C ALA A 298 0.23 -24.13 -5.48
N ILE A 299 1.42 -23.53 -5.60
CA ILE A 299 2.37 -23.19 -4.52
C ILE A 299 1.68 -22.48 -3.33
N GLU A 300 0.53 -21.84 -3.56
CA GLU A 300 -0.29 -21.20 -2.53
C GLU A 300 -1.40 -22.08 -1.97
N ARG A 301 -1.05 -23.29 -1.52
CA ARG A 301 -2.00 -24.24 -0.91
C ARG A 301 -2.84 -23.62 0.23
N TYR A 302 -2.30 -22.63 0.92
CA TYR A 302 -2.92 -22.02 2.11
C TYR A 302 -3.84 -20.82 1.81
N ALA A 303 -3.82 -20.25 0.61
CA ALA A 303 -4.58 -19.03 0.30
C ALA A 303 -6.10 -19.24 0.46
N ARG A 304 -6.59 -20.36 -0.06
CA ARG A 304 -8.00 -20.74 0.01
C ARG A 304 -8.45 -20.90 1.47
N THR A 305 -7.68 -21.63 2.27
CA THR A 305 -7.91 -21.79 3.71
C THR A 305 -7.93 -20.46 4.43
N PHE A 306 -6.96 -19.59 4.14
CA PHE A 306 -6.82 -18.29 4.77
C PHE A 306 -8.06 -17.40 4.56
N TYR A 307 -8.50 -17.22 3.31
CA TYR A 307 -9.68 -16.41 3.03
C TYR A 307 -10.96 -17.04 3.57
N SER A 308 -11.10 -18.36 3.48
CA SER A 308 -12.23 -19.09 4.04
C SER A 308 -12.35 -18.91 5.55
N LEU A 309 -11.23 -18.99 6.27
CA LEU A 309 -11.19 -18.86 7.72
C LEU A 309 -11.56 -17.45 8.13
N LEU A 310 -10.95 -16.42 7.51
CA LEU A 310 -11.29 -15.02 7.77
C LEU A 310 -12.78 -14.74 7.51
N ALA A 311 -13.32 -15.23 6.39
CA ALA A 311 -14.73 -15.03 6.04
C ALA A 311 -15.68 -15.66 7.07
N SER A 312 -15.42 -16.92 7.44
CA SER A 312 -16.28 -17.68 8.37
C SER A 312 -16.19 -17.12 9.79
N VAL A 313 -14.99 -16.79 10.27
CA VAL A 313 -14.84 -16.17 11.59
C VAL A 313 -15.53 -14.79 11.63
N LEU A 314 -15.42 -14.01 10.55
CA LEU A 314 -16.05 -12.69 10.50
C LEU A 314 -17.58 -12.77 10.42
N LEU A 315 -18.13 -13.79 9.73
CA LEU A 315 -19.57 -14.05 9.67
C LEU A 315 -20.09 -14.48 11.05
N ALA A 316 -19.43 -15.42 11.72
CA ALA A 316 -19.77 -15.80 13.09
C ALA A 316 -19.72 -14.60 14.05
N ALA A 317 -18.70 -13.74 13.92
CA ALA A 317 -18.61 -12.51 14.71
C ALA A 317 -19.74 -11.54 14.37
N LEU A 318 -20.07 -11.32 13.10
CA LEU A 318 -21.19 -10.46 12.71
C LEU A 318 -22.51 -10.93 13.33
N LEU A 319 -22.80 -12.24 13.25
CA LEU A 319 -24.00 -12.83 13.85
C LEU A 319 -24.05 -12.62 15.37
N PHE A 320 -22.91 -12.71 16.05
CA PHE A 320 -22.80 -12.43 17.49
C PHE A 320 -23.20 -11.00 17.88
N TYR A 321 -22.82 -10.00 17.07
CA TYR A 321 -23.19 -8.60 17.33
C TYR A 321 -24.60 -8.23 16.85
N GLU A 322 -25.22 -9.11 16.08
CA GLU A 322 -26.49 -8.86 15.39
C GLU A 322 -27.66 -9.53 16.11
N VAL A 323 -27.43 -10.70 16.69
CA VAL A 323 -28.44 -11.57 17.27
C VAL A 323 -28.04 -11.97 18.69
N SER A 324 -28.99 -12.00 19.62
CA SER A 324 -28.76 -12.36 21.04
C SER A 324 -29.52 -13.62 21.48
N GLY A 325 -29.11 -14.18 22.61
CA GLY A 325 -29.77 -15.32 23.25
C GLY A 325 -29.76 -16.61 22.42
N GLY A 326 -30.90 -17.33 22.42
CA GLY A 326 -31.05 -18.60 21.70
C GLY A 326 -31.06 -18.47 20.18
N VAL A 327 -31.48 -17.31 19.64
CA VAL A 327 -31.48 -17.07 18.18
C VAL A 327 -30.04 -17.03 17.64
N LEU A 328 -29.08 -16.60 18.44
CA LEU A 328 -27.66 -16.63 18.08
C LEU A 328 -27.16 -18.07 17.88
N THR A 329 -27.58 -19.00 18.72
CA THR A 329 -27.18 -20.41 18.63
C THR A 329 -27.78 -21.07 17.38
N VAL A 330 -29.01 -20.70 17.03
CA VAL A 330 -29.63 -21.09 15.74
C VAL A 330 -28.84 -20.50 14.57
N ALA A 331 -28.49 -19.21 14.62
CA ALA A 331 -27.75 -18.53 13.56
C ALA A 331 -26.37 -19.14 13.31
N TRP A 332 -25.56 -19.37 14.35
CA TRP A 332 -24.28 -20.07 14.22
C TRP A 332 -24.45 -21.54 13.79
N GLY A 333 -25.53 -22.20 14.21
CA GLY A 333 -25.86 -23.56 13.76
C GLY A 333 -26.13 -23.61 12.26
N LEU A 334 -26.91 -22.65 11.75
CA LEU A 334 -27.17 -22.48 10.32
C LEU A 334 -25.90 -22.14 9.53
N GLU A 335 -25.03 -21.28 10.08
CA GLU A 335 -23.72 -21.00 9.50
C GLU A 335 -22.86 -22.27 9.42
N GLY A 336 -22.77 -23.04 10.52
CA GLY A 336 -22.02 -24.29 10.55
C GLY A 336 -22.54 -25.31 9.53
N LEU A 337 -23.87 -25.42 9.40
CA LEU A 337 -24.52 -26.24 8.38
C LEU A 337 -24.23 -25.75 6.95
N ALA A 338 -24.28 -24.44 6.70
CA ALA A 338 -23.96 -23.86 5.40
C ALA A 338 -22.48 -24.10 5.03
N LEU A 339 -21.56 -23.94 5.98
CA LEU A 339 -20.13 -24.24 5.79
C LEU A 339 -19.88 -25.71 5.48
N LEU A 340 -20.57 -26.62 6.16
CA LEU A 340 -20.51 -28.05 5.84
C LEU A 340 -21.10 -28.32 4.44
N GLY A 341 -22.30 -27.81 4.16
CA GLY A 341 -23.01 -27.99 2.90
C GLY A 341 -22.25 -27.44 1.69
N VAL A 342 -21.54 -26.33 1.83
CA VAL A 342 -20.67 -25.74 0.80
C VAL A 342 -19.30 -26.44 0.75
N GLY A 343 -18.77 -26.86 1.90
CA GLY A 343 -17.47 -27.50 2.02
C GLY A 343 -17.38 -28.86 1.32
N PHE A 344 -18.47 -29.63 1.27
CA PHE A 344 -18.51 -30.92 0.56
C PHE A 344 -18.41 -30.79 -0.98
N PRO A 345 -19.25 -29.99 -1.67
CA PRO A 345 -19.10 -29.70 -3.10
C PRO A 345 -17.76 -29.04 -3.44
N LEU A 346 -17.31 -28.08 -2.63
CA LEU A 346 -16.07 -27.37 -2.87
C LEU A 346 -14.81 -28.20 -2.61
N ARG A 347 -14.96 -29.40 -2.01
CA ARG A 347 -13.88 -30.31 -1.59
C ARG A 347 -12.86 -29.64 -0.68
N ASP A 348 -13.29 -28.67 0.11
CA ASP A 348 -12.42 -27.90 0.99
C ASP A 348 -12.42 -28.53 2.39
N ARG A 349 -11.25 -29.06 2.80
CA ARG A 349 -11.11 -29.69 4.13
C ARG A 349 -11.35 -28.66 5.24
N MET A 350 -10.90 -27.42 5.05
CA MET A 350 -10.94 -26.42 6.10
C MET A 350 -12.34 -25.87 6.31
N GLN A 351 -13.14 -25.65 5.26
CA GLN A 351 -14.56 -25.31 5.43
C GLN A 351 -15.34 -26.37 6.20
N ARG A 352 -15.08 -27.66 5.91
CA ARG A 352 -15.73 -28.76 6.65
C ARG A 352 -15.34 -28.77 8.12
N LEU A 353 -14.05 -28.55 8.41
CA LEU A 353 -13.56 -28.47 9.79
C LEU A 353 -14.10 -27.24 10.53
N SER A 354 -14.11 -26.07 9.89
CA SER A 354 -14.70 -24.84 10.45
C SER A 354 -16.19 -25.01 10.72
N GLY A 355 -16.93 -25.62 9.79
CA GLY A 355 -18.35 -25.92 9.98
C GLY A 355 -18.60 -26.91 11.12
N LEU A 356 -17.81 -27.99 11.21
CA LEU A 356 -17.90 -28.96 12.31
C LEU A 356 -17.52 -28.34 13.66
N PHE A 357 -16.48 -27.50 13.70
CA PHE A 357 -16.06 -26.80 14.90
C PHE A 357 -17.12 -25.81 15.37
N LEU A 358 -17.65 -24.97 14.47
CA LEU A 358 -18.72 -24.02 14.82
C LEU A 358 -19.97 -24.77 15.27
N PHE A 359 -20.31 -25.87 14.61
CA PHE A 359 -21.43 -26.72 15.00
C PHE A 359 -21.23 -27.34 16.39
N LEU A 360 -20.03 -27.82 16.71
CA LEU A 360 -19.68 -28.31 18.04
C LEU A 360 -19.83 -27.22 19.11
N VAL A 361 -19.35 -26.01 18.83
CA VAL A 361 -19.53 -24.84 19.71
C VAL A 361 -21.02 -24.54 19.92
N CYS A 362 -21.85 -24.60 18.86
CA CYS A 362 -23.29 -24.41 18.96
C CYS A 362 -23.95 -25.46 19.86
N VAL A 363 -23.62 -26.74 19.66
CA VAL A 363 -24.14 -27.83 20.49
C VAL A 363 -23.77 -27.58 21.96
N LEU A 364 -22.50 -27.32 22.25
CA LEU A 364 -22.04 -27.06 23.62
C LEU A 364 -22.74 -25.85 24.24
N LYS A 365 -22.85 -24.73 23.51
CA LYS A 365 -23.55 -23.53 24.00
C LYS A 365 -25.03 -23.81 24.27
N LEU A 366 -25.70 -24.52 23.37
CA LEU A 366 -27.11 -24.91 23.51
C LEU A 366 -27.31 -25.68 24.82
N PHE A 367 -26.51 -26.71 25.05
CA PHE A 367 -26.61 -27.57 26.23
C PHE A 367 -26.26 -26.86 27.54
N LEU A 368 -25.18 -26.06 27.55
CA LEU A 368 -24.65 -25.47 28.77
C LEU A 368 -25.40 -24.22 29.21
N TYR A 369 -25.91 -23.42 28.25
CA TYR A 369 -26.51 -22.12 28.52
C TYR A 369 -27.98 -22.05 28.10
N ASP A 370 -28.30 -22.34 26.84
CA ASP A 370 -29.64 -22.03 26.30
C ASP A 370 -30.72 -22.93 26.89
N LEU A 371 -30.46 -24.24 27.06
CA LEU A 371 -31.44 -25.18 27.64
C LEU A 371 -31.83 -24.86 29.09
N ARG A 372 -30.97 -24.15 29.83
CA ARG A 372 -31.24 -23.73 31.22
C ARG A 372 -32.29 -22.63 31.31
N GLN A 373 -32.43 -21.82 30.27
CA GLN A 373 -33.36 -20.70 30.21
C GLN A 373 -34.69 -21.05 29.55
N LEU A 374 -34.81 -22.24 28.93
CA LEU A 374 -35.99 -22.68 28.20
C LEU A 374 -36.98 -23.47 29.06
N GLU A 375 -38.26 -23.20 28.84
CA GLU A 375 -39.38 -24.00 29.34
C GLU A 375 -39.33 -25.45 28.83
N THR A 376 -39.94 -26.37 29.57
CA THR A 376 -39.86 -27.82 29.35
C THR A 376 -40.24 -28.25 27.93
N VAL A 377 -41.28 -27.65 27.34
CA VAL A 377 -41.73 -27.95 25.97
C VAL A 377 -40.70 -27.52 24.94
N ASN A 378 -40.16 -26.30 25.06
CA ASN A 378 -39.15 -25.76 24.14
C ASN A 378 -37.83 -26.54 24.22
N ARG A 379 -37.49 -27.06 25.40
CA ARG A 379 -36.34 -27.95 25.61
C ARG A 379 -36.51 -29.27 24.83
N ILE A 380 -37.68 -29.90 24.90
CA ILE A 380 -37.98 -31.14 24.15
C ILE A 380 -37.87 -30.89 22.64
N ILE A 381 -38.48 -29.82 22.12
CA ILE A 381 -38.41 -29.46 20.70
C ILE A 381 -36.96 -29.23 20.27
N SER A 382 -36.17 -28.51 21.08
CA SER A 382 -34.75 -28.25 20.79
C SER A 382 -33.93 -29.54 20.70
N PHE A 383 -34.19 -30.52 21.57
CA PHE A 383 -33.55 -31.84 21.51
C PHE A 383 -33.90 -32.61 20.24
N ILE A 384 -35.17 -32.59 19.82
CA ILE A 384 -35.62 -33.25 18.58
C ILE A 384 -34.94 -32.62 17.37
N VAL A 385 -34.99 -31.29 17.26
CA VAL A 385 -34.38 -30.54 16.15
C VAL A 385 -32.87 -30.80 16.10
N LEU A 386 -32.19 -30.74 17.25
CA LEU A 386 -30.76 -31.04 17.34
C LEU A 386 -30.44 -32.47 16.90
N GLY A 387 -31.25 -33.45 17.33
CA GLY A 387 -31.12 -34.85 16.92
C GLY A 387 -31.22 -35.03 15.40
N VAL A 388 -32.22 -34.40 14.78
CA VAL A 388 -32.40 -34.41 13.31
C VAL A 388 -31.19 -33.78 12.62
N ILE A 389 -30.69 -32.65 13.12
CA ILE A 389 -29.52 -31.98 12.54
C ILE A 389 -28.26 -32.86 12.67
N LEU A 390 -28.02 -33.48 13.84
CA LEU A 390 -26.89 -34.38 14.07
C LEU A 390 -26.93 -35.59 13.12
N VAL A 391 -28.11 -36.18 12.93
CA VAL A 391 -28.31 -37.26 11.95
C VAL A 391 -28.02 -36.77 10.54
N GLY A 392 -28.48 -35.58 10.15
CA GLY A 392 -28.20 -34.98 8.85
C GLY A 392 -26.70 -34.74 8.60
N VAL A 393 -25.99 -34.18 9.59
CA VAL A 393 -24.52 -33.99 9.52
C VAL A 393 -23.79 -35.33 9.44
N SER A 394 -24.19 -36.32 10.24
CA SER A 394 -23.63 -37.67 10.23
C SER A 394 -23.84 -38.35 8.87
N TRP A 395 -25.06 -38.29 8.33
CA TRP A 395 -25.39 -38.82 7.01
C TRP A 395 -24.59 -38.14 5.89
N MET A 396 -24.45 -36.81 5.96
CA MET A 396 -23.66 -36.08 4.98
C MET A 396 -22.18 -36.50 5.03
N TYR A 397 -21.63 -36.68 6.24
CA TYR A 397 -20.27 -37.15 6.42
C TYR A 397 -20.06 -38.59 5.91
N THR A 398 -21.00 -39.50 6.16
CA THR A 398 -20.93 -40.90 5.69
C THR A 398 -21.15 -41.01 4.18
N ARG A 399 -22.11 -40.28 3.61
CA ARG A 399 -22.41 -40.28 2.16
C ARG A 399 -21.23 -39.81 1.31
N PHE A 400 -20.44 -38.86 1.81
CA PHE A 400 -19.26 -38.35 1.13
C PHE A 400 -17.95 -39.06 1.54
N ARG A 401 -18.01 -40.04 2.45
CA ARG A 401 -16.86 -40.83 2.93
C ARG A 401 -16.16 -41.59 1.80
N ASP A 402 -16.92 -42.13 0.85
CA ASP A 402 -16.40 -42.86 -0.33
C ASP A 402 -15.60 -41.96 -1.30
N ARG A 403 -15.80 -40.64 -1.24
CA ARG A 403 -14.98 -39.65 -1.98
C ARG A 403 -13.75 -39.19 -1.21
N ILE A 404 -13.72 -39.39 0.12
CA ILE A 404 -12.59 -39.02 1.00
C ILE A 404 -11.51 -40.10 0.98
N GLN A 405 -11.89 -41.39 0.96
CA GLN A 405 -10.94 -42.51 0.95
C GLN A 405 -10.12 -42.65 -0.35
N ARG A 406 -10.51 -42.01 -1.45
CA ARG A 406 -9.75 -42.03 -2.70
C ARG A 406 -8.57 -41.05 -2.75
N TYR A 407 -8.33 -40.26 -1.71
CA TYR A 407 -7.34 -39.16 -1.72
C TYR A 407 -6.60 -38.92 -0.39
N LEU A 408 -6.76 -39.81 0.60
CA LEU A 408 -5.72 -40.05 1.60
C LEU A 408 -4.75 -41.06 1.00
#